data_AF-A0A6N9P185-F1
#
_entry.id   AF-A0A6N9P185-F1
#
_cell.length_a   1.000
_cell.length_b   1.000
_cell.length_c   1.000
_cell.angle_alpha   90.00
_cell.angle_beta   90.00
_cell.angle_gamma   90.00
#
_symmetry.space_group_name_H-M   'P 1'
#
loop_
_entity.id
_entity.type
_entity.pdbx_description
1 polymer ?
#
loop_
_entity_poly.entity_id
_entity_poly.type
_entity_poly.pdbx_seq_one_letter_code
_entity_poly.pdbx_strand_id
1 'polypeptide(L)'
;MAVIGALGDIVFSVSRDKVNTIDDVKWETGVRFAEHDRHLKIPLLEFTGNSADTISFSLYYSVFLGVNPMAEIVKILNAQRAGKAMRFVIGTKAYGHYKWVITKTSKDLERYDGKGNLLVAKVSITLKEYVNR
;
A
#
# COMPACT_ATOMS: atom_id res chain seq x y z
N MET A 1 -6.52 -17.34 -15.16
CA MET A 1 -5.82 -16.48 -14.17
C MET A 1 -6.40 -15.08 -14.31
N ALA A 2 -6.92 -14.50 -13.24
CA ALA A 2 -7.44 -13.13 -13.24
C ALA A 2 -6.43 -12.22 -12.54
N VAL A 3 -5.91 -11.21 -13.26
CA VAL A 3 -5.05 -10.18 -12.68
C VAL A 3 -5.95 -9.08 -12.15
N ILE A 4 -5.85 -8.83 -10.84
CA ILE A 4 -6.66 -7.82 -10.14
C ILE A 4 -5.95 -6.47 -10.19
N GLY A 5 -4.62 -6.44 -10.17
CA GLY A 5 -3.88 -5.18 -10.17
C GLY A 5 -2.38 -5.39 -10.02
N ALA A 6 -1.64 -4.30 -9.94
CA ALA A 6 -0.21 -4.31 -9.68
C ALA A 6 0.26 -3.06 -8.95
N LEU A 7 1.25 -3.24 -8.07
CA LEU A 7 2.09 -2.19 -7.51
C LEU A 7 3.50 -2.36 -8.08
N GLY A 8 3.77 -1.72 -9.22
CA GLY A 8 5.00 -1.94 -9.97
C GLY A 8 5.17 -3.42 -10.36
N ASP A 9 6.17 -4.09 -9.78
CA ASP A 9 6.48 -5.50 -10.06
C ASP A 9 5.66 -6.46 -9.16
N ILE A 10 4.96 -5.94 -8.15
CA ILE A 10 4.14 -6.73 -7.24
C ILE A 10 2.76 -6.87 -7.87
N VAL A 11 2.46 -8.06 -8.42
CA VAL A 11 1.18 -8.32 -9.11
C VAL A 11 0.19 -9.00 -8.17
N PHE A 12 -1.00 -8.42 -8.09
CA PHE A 12 -2.16 -8.97 -7.39
C PHE A 12 -2.98 -9.81 -8.38
N SER A 13 -3.14 -11.10 -8.09
CA SER A 13 -3.77 -12.04 -9.00
C SER A 13 -4.49 -13.15 -8.26
N VAL A 14 -5.63 -13.57 -8.79
CA VAL A 14 -6.40 -14.72 -8.30
C VAL A 14 -6.53 -15.76 -9.41
N SER A 15 -6.30 -17.02 -9.06
CA SER A 15 -6.40 -18.18 -9.92
C SER A 15 -6.80 -19.39 -9.07
N ARG A 16 -7.04 -20.53 -9.73
CA ARG A 16 -7.45 -21.77 -9.03
C ARG A 16 -6.34 -22.30 -8.10
N ASP A 17 -5.07 -22.03 -8.44
CA ASP A 17 -3.90 -22.52 -7.70
C ASP A 17 -3.22 -21.44 -6.85
N LYS A 18 -3.51 -20.16 -7.12
CA LYS A 18 -2.87 -19.01 -6.46
C LYS A 18 -3.87 -17.91 -6.12
N VAL A 19 -3.92 -17.52 -4.85
CA VAL A 19 -4.70 -16.36 -4.39
C VAL A 19 -3.74 -15.33 -3.77
N ASN A 20 -3.61 -14.18 -4.43
CA ASN A 20 -2.87 -13.02 -3.95
C ASN A 20 -3.68 -11.76 -4.26
N THR A 21 -4.64 -11.44 -3.38
CA THR A 21 -5.55 -10.30 -3.56
C THR A 21 -5.29 -9.22 -2.51
N ILE A 22 -5.72 -8.01 -2.85
CA ILE A 22 -5.78 -6.87 -1.95
C ILE A 22 -7.12 -6.86 -1.22
N ASP A 23 -7.08 -6.58 0.07
CA ASP A 23 -8.24 -6.41 0.94
C ASP A 23 -8.14 -5.08 1.70
N ASP A 24 -9.28 -4.51 2.08
CA ASP A 24 -9.40 -3.29 2.89
C ASP A 24 -8.62 -2.09 2.33
N VAL A 25 -8.80 -1.81 1.03
CA VAL A 25 -8.16 -0.64 0.39
C VAL A 25 -8.77 0.64 0.92
N LYS A 26 -7.95 1.46 1.59
CA LYS A 26 -8.29 2.81 2.08
C LYS A 26 -7.44 3.84 1.33
N TRP A 27 -8.09 4.86 0.77
CA TRP A 27 -7.43 6.00 0.14
C TRP A 27 -7.78 7.27 0.91
N GLU A 28 -6.77 7.90 1.51
CA GLU A 28 -6.88 9.13 2.26
C GLU A 28 -6.24 10.27 1.46
N THR A 29 -7.05 11.30 1.19
CA THR A 29 -6.62 12.55 0.55
C THR A 29 -6.87 13.71 1.49
N GLY A 30 -6.04 14.74 1.40
CA GLY A 30 -6.13 15.88 2.29
C GLY A 30 -5.58 17.16 1.69
N VAL A 31 -6.04 18.28 2.23
CA VAL A 31 -5.58 19.63 1.88
C VAL A 31 -5.14 20.35 3.15
N ARG A 32 -4.24 21.31 3.00
CA ARG A 32 -3.68 22.09 4.10
C ARG A 32 -4.32 23.47 4.10
N PHE A 33 -4.70 23.89 5.30
CA PHE A 33 -5.16 25.24 5.58
C PHE A 33 -4.32 25.84 6.70
N ALA A 34 -4.01 27.12 6.58
CA ALA A 34 -3.45 27.93 7.66
C ALA A 34 -4.58 28.74 8.30
N GLU A 35 -4.61 28.76 9.64
CA GLU A 35 -5.51 29.62 10.39
C GLU A 35 -4.75 30.86 10.87
N HIS A 36 -5.30 32.02 10.55
CA HIS A 36 -4.77 33.32 10.98
C HIS A 36 -5.70 33.92 12.02
N ASP A 37 -5.18 34.04 13.25
CA ASP A 37 -5.90 34.66 14.35
C ASP A 37 -6.19 36.13 14.06
N ARG A 38 -7.43 36.54 14.34
CA ARG A 38 -7.87 37.93 14.20
C ARG A 38 -8.49 38.37 15.52
N HIS A 39 -7.96 39.44 16.10
CA HIS A 39 -8.44 39.94 17.38
C HIS A 39 -9.96 40.22 17.34
N LEU A 40 -10.71 39.55 18.22
CA LEU A 40 -12.18 39.61 18.35
C LEU A 40 -12.96 39.28 17.06
N LYS A 41 -12.36 38.55 16.13
CA LYS A 41 -13.00 38.13 14.87
C LYS A 41 -12.83 36.63 14.68
N ILE A 42 -13.68 36.05 13.85
CA ILE A 42 -13.52 34.66 13.40
C ILE A 42 -12.14 34.52 12.72
N PRO A 43 -11.34 33.49 13.04
CA PRO A 43 -10.07 33.24 12.37
C PRO A 43 -10.22 33.16 10.85
N LEU A 44 -9.22 33.64 10.11
CA LEU A 44 -9.20 33.53 8.65
C LEU A 44 -8.56 32.21 8.26
N LEU A 45 -9.26 31.42 7.45
CA LEU A 45 -8.77 30.15 6.91
C LEU A 45 -8.20 30.37 5.50
N GLU A 46 -6.91 30.11 5.31
CA GLU A 46 -6.22 30.26 4.02
C GLU A 46 -5.75 28.91 3.49
N PHE A 47 -6.00 28.64 2.21
CA PHE A 47 -5.56 27.40 1.56
C PHE A 47 -4.06 27.46 1.26
N THR A 48 -3.30 26.52 1.82
CA THR A 48 -1.82 26.48 1.68
C THR A 48 -1.32 25.39 0.75
N GLY A 49 -2.23 24.55 0.22
CA GLY A 49 -1.92 23.54 -0.79
C GLY A 49 -2.44 22.15 -0.45
N ASN A 50 -2.16 21.18 -1.32
CA ASN A 50 -2.55 19.79 -1.13
C ASN A 50 -1.57 19.06 -0.21
N SER A 51 -2.09 18.14 0.60
CA SER A 51 -1.25 17.16 1.29
C SER A 51 -0.99 15.97 0.36
N ALA A 52 0.15 15.31 0.54
CA ALA A 52 0.43 14.07 -0.20
C ALA A 52 -0.55 12.98 0.23
N ASP A 53 -1.21 12.37 -0.75
CA ASP A 53 -2.18 11.31 -0.52
C ASP A 53 -1.52 10.06 0.09
N THR A 54 -2.32 9.27 0.81
CA THR A 54 -1.89 8.01 1.43
C THR A 54 -2.87 6.91 1.07
N ILE A 55 -2.35 5.74 0.68
CA ILE A 55 -3.16 4.55 0.43
C ILE A 55 -2.69 3.44 1.37
N SER A 56 -3.62 2.75 2.03
CA SER A 56 -3.32 1.55 2.81
C SER A 56 -4.20 0.39 2.38
N PHE A 57 -3.64 -0.81 2.43
CA PHE A 57 -4.34 -2.05 2.13
C PHE A 57 -3.65 -3.23 2.80
N SER A 58 -4.33 -4.36 2.85
CA SER A 58 -3.77 -5.61 3.36
C SER A 58 -3.67 -6.69 2.28
N LEU A 59 -2.72 -7.58 2.46
CA LEU A 59 -2.46 -8.75 1.62
C LEU A 59 -2.42 -9.99 2.50
N TYR A 60 -3.04 -11.06 2.03
CA TYR A 60 -2.99 -12.35 2.68
C TYR A 60 -2.12 -13.33 1.88
N TYR A 61 -1.07 -13.85 2.52
CA TYR A 61 -0.16 -14.81 1.92
C TYR A 61 -0.25 -16.15 2.64
N SER A 62 -0.43 -17.21 1.87
CA SER A 62 -0.56 -18.56 2.40
C SER A 62 0.03 -19.59 1.44
N VAL A 63 0.84 -20.51 1.98
CA VAL A 63 1.39 -21.64 1.23
C VAL A 63 0.26 -22.54 0.72
N PHE A 64 -0.84 -22.65 1.48
CA PHE A 64 -2.03 -23.40 1.07
C PHE A 64 -2.75 -22.79 -0.13
N LEU A 65 -2.51 -21.50 -0.39
CA LEU A 65 -3.02 -20.76 -1.55
C LEU A 65 -1.93 -20.60 -2.62
N GLY A 66 -0.93 -21.48 -2.65
CA GLY A 66 0.12 -21.50 -3.66
C GLY A 66 1.07 -20.31 -3.65
N VAL A 67 1.13 -19.54 -2.55
CA VAL A 67 2.02 -18.39 -2.39
C VAL A 67 3.06 -18.69 -1.32
N ASN A 68 4.34 -18.47 -1.61
CA ASN A 68 5.38 -18.50 -0.58
C ASN A 68 5.40 -17.16 0.18
N PRO A 69 4.95 -17.11 1.45
CA PRO A 69 4.79 -15.84 2.17
C PRO A 69 6.13 -15.13 2.39
N MET A 70 7.18 -15.88 2.70
CA MET A 70 8.50 -15.30 2.98
C MET A 70 9.09 -14.65 1.72
N ALA A 71 8.96 -15.30 0.56
CA ALA A 71 9.45 -14.75 -0.69
C ALA A 71 8.74 -13.44 -1.08
N GLU A 72 7.42 -13.37 -0.92
CA GLU A 72 6.64 -12.15 -1.21
C GLU A 72 6.93 -11.03 -0.21
N ILE A 73 7.10 -11.34 1.08
CA ILE A 73 7.53 -10.36 2.10
C ILE A 73 8.89 -9.76 1.76
N VAL A 74 9.85 -10.58 1.31
CA VAL A 74 11.18 -10.11 0.90
C VAL A 74 11.11 -9.19 -0.32
N LYS A 75 10.25 -9.49 -1.32
CA LYS A 75 10.04 -8.60 -2.47
C LYS A 75 9.53 -7.22 -2.04
N ILE A 76 8.52 -7.19 -1.16
CA ILE A 76 7.97 -5.94 -0.62
C ILE A 76 9.05 -5.16 0.14
N LEU A 77 9.82 -5.85 1.00
CA LEU A 77 10.92 -5.25 1.76
C LEU A 77 12.00 -4.64 0.86
N ASN A 78 12.37 -5.33 -0.22
CA ASN A 78 13.36 -4.83 -1.16
C ASN A 78 12.85 -3.59 -1.90
N ALA A 79 11.58 -3.60 -2.35
CA ALA A 79 10.96 -2.44 -2.99
C ALA A 79 10.87 -1.24 -2.03
N GLN A 80 10.51 -1.48 -0.77
CA GLN A 80 10.46 -0.47 0.28
C GLN A 80 11.86 0.12 0.56
N ARG A 81 12.87 -0.73 0.79
CA ARG A 81 14.25 -0.29 1.12
C ARG A 81 14.93 0.41 -0.04
N ALA A 82 14.62 0.02 -1.27
CA ALA A 82 15.10 0.72 -2.47
C ALA A 82 14.43 2.08 -2.69
N GLY A 83 13.37 2.42 -1.93
CA GLY A 83 12.60 3.64 -2.14
C GLY A 83 11.95 3.70 -3.52
N LYS A 84 11.60 2.54 -4.10
CA LYS A 84 11.14 2.46 -5.49
C LYS A 84 9.79 3.17 -5.65
N ALA A 85 9.75 4.20 -6.49
CA ALA A 85 8.51 4.85 -6.89
C ALA A 85 7.80 4.00 -7.95
N MET A 86 6.60 3.51 -7.62
CA MET A 86 5.85 2.54 -8.42
C MET A 86 4.47 3.06 -8.77
N ARG A 87 3.89 2.59 -9.88
CA ARG A 87 2.49 2.87 -10.21
C ARG A 87 1.60 1.86 -9.50
N PHE A 88 0.50 2.34 -8.94
CA PHE A 88 -0.51 1.50 -8.32
C PHE A 88 -1.71 1.40 -9.25
N VAL A 89 -2.04 0.19 -9.67
CA VAL A 89 -3.09 -0.09 -10.65
C VAL A 89 -4.00 -1.17 -10.09
N ILE A 90 -5.31 -0.94 -10.13
CA ILE A 90 -6.33 -1.94 -9.80
C ILE A 90 -7.28 -2.02 -10.99
N GLY A 91 -7.45 -3.24 -11.54
CA GLY A 91 -8.17 -3.52 -12.75
C GLY A 91 -7.56 -2.80 -13.94
N THR A 92 -8.36 -1.95 -14.58
CA THR A 92 -7.95 -1.11 -15.72
C THR A 92 -7.58 0.31 -15.32
N LYS A 93 -7.66 0.65 -14.02
CA LYS A 93 -7.49 2.03 -13.53
C LYS A 93 -6.19 2.17 -12.74
N ALA A 94 -5.41 3.18 -13.10
CA ALA A 94 -4.30 3.65 -12.27
C ALA A 94 -4.83 4.61 -11.20
N TYR A 95 -4.31 4.49 -9.99
CA TYR A 95 -4.70 5.30 -8.83
C TYR A 95 -3.56 6.28 -8.49
N GLY A 96 -3.93 7.50 -8.06
CA GLY A 96 -3.01 8.61 -7.75
C GLY A 96 -2.61 9.46 -8.95
N HIS A 97 -1.98 10.62 -8.70
CA HIS A 97 -1.56 11.52 -9.76
C HIS A 97 -0.30 11.06 -10.50
N TYR A 98 0.65 10.42 -9.80
CA TYR A 98 1.90 9.96 -10.41
C TYR A 98 2.33 8.57 -9.93
N LYS A 99 3.18 8.52 -8.90
CA LYS A 99 3.75 7.28 -8.36
C LYS A 99 3.53 7.22 -6.86
N TRP A 100 3.72 6.02 -6.33
CA TRP A 100 3.57 5.70 -4.93
C TRP A 100 4.86 5.07 -4.42
N VAL A 101 5.21 5.38 -3.17
CA VAL A 101 6.33 4.75 -2.46
C VAL A 101 5.80 4.07 -1.21
N ILE A 102 6.32 2.87 -0.93
CA ILE A 102 6.01 2.15 0.30
C ILE A 102 6.71 2.85 1.46
N THR A 103 5.94 3.44 2.37
CA THR A 103 6.48 4.14 3.55
C THR A 103 6.47 3.26 4.79
N LYS A 104 5.47 2.39 4.91
CA LYS A 104 5.32 1.49 6.06
C LYS A 104 4.76 0.14 5.61
N THR A 105 5.27 -0.92 6.24
CA THR A 105 4.74 -2.27 6.09
C THR A 105 4.65 -2.93 7.46
N SER A 106 3.48 -3.46 7.83
CA SER A 106 3.27 -4.32 8.99
C SER A 106 3.12 -5.77 8.52
N LYS A 107 3.69 -6.73 9.24
CA LYS A 107 3.57 -8.17 8.90
C LYS A 107 3.15 -8.94 10.14
N ASP A 108 2.00 -9.57 10.06
CA ASP A 108 1.48 -10.49 11.06
C ASP A 108 1.82 -11.91 10.60
N LEU A 109 2.73 -12.57 11.30
CA LEU A 109 3.26 -13.89 10.95
C LEU A 109 2.47 -14.95 11.72
N GLU A 110 1.36 -15.41 11.15
CA GLU A 110 0.32 -16.13 11.88
C GLU A 110 0.64 -17.60 12.13
N ARG A 111 1.25 -18.30 11.16
CA ARG A 111 1.44 -19.75 11.24
C ARG A 111 2.81 -20.17 10.73
N TYR A 112 3.43 -21.07 11.49
CA TYR A 112 4.68 -21.74 11.14
C TYR A 112 4.49 -23.25 11.08
N ASP A 113 5.34 -23.95 10.32
CA ASP A 113 5.44 -25.40 10.38
C ASP A 113 6.36 -25.85 11.53
N GLY A 114 6.41 -27.17 11.79
CA GLY A 114 7.29 -27.76 12.81
C GLY A 114 8.80 -27.63 12.52
N LYS A 115 9.18 -27.11 11.34
CA LYS A 115 10.56 -26.83 10.93
C LYS A 115 10.90 -25.34 10.99
N GLY A 116 9.95 -24.47 11.37
CA GLY A 116 10.11 -23.02 11.44
C GLY A 116 9.85 -22.26 10.14
N ASN A 117 9.30 -22.90 9.10
CA ASN A 117 8.91 -22.22 7.86
C ASN A 117 7.58 -21.49 8.04
N LEU A 118 7.53 -20.24 7.57
CA LEU A 118 6.32 -19.42 7.58
C LEU A 118 5.30 -19.96 6.57
N LEU A 119 4.14 -20.39 7.07
CA LEU A 119 3.05 -20.94 6.27
C LEU A 119 2.00 -19.89 5.89
N VAL A 120 1.72 -18.95 6.79
CA VAL A 120 0.68 -17.93 6.61
C VAL A 120 1.16 -16.61 7.18
N ALA A 121 0.94 -15.53 6.43
CA ALA A 121 1.17 -14.17 6.90
C ALA A 121 0.15 -13.19 6.33
N LYS A 122 -0.25 -12.21 7.15
CA LYS A 122 -0.99 -11.04 6.72
C LYS A 122 -0.04 -9.85 6.67
N VAL A 123 -0.07 -9.09 5.57
CA VAL A 123 0.84 -7.97 5.34
C VAL A 123 0.04 -6.72 5.05
N SER A 124 0.16 -5.72 5.91
CA SER A 124 -0.48 -4.41 5.74
C SER A 124 0.53 -3.42 5.17
N ILE A 125 0.24 -2.84 4.01
CA ILE A 125 1.10 -1.92 3.28
C ILE A 125 0.51 -0.52 3.35
N THR A 126 1.36 0.48 3.58
CA THR A 126 1.03 1.89 3.47
C THR A 126 1.92 2.53 2.41
N LEU A 127 1.26 3.12 1.42
CA LEU A 127 1.82 3.89 0.33
C LEU A 127 1.62 5.37 0.59
N LYS A 128 2.61 6.17 0.22
CA LYS A 128 2.49 7.63 0.16
C LYS A 128 2.75 8.11 -1.25
N GLU A 129 1.99 9.12 -1.66
CA GLU A 129 2.13 9.71 -2.98
C GLU A 129 3.53 10.31 -3.15
N TYR A 130 4.14 10.00 -4.29
CA TYR A 130 5.41 10.52 -4.74
C TYR A 130 5.15 11.43 -5.93
N VAL A 131 5.31 12.74 -5.70
CA VAL A 131 5.12 13.78 -6.71
C VAL A 131 6.45 14.02 -7.41
N ASN A 132 6.42 14.16 -8.74
CA ASN A 132 7.62 14.55 -9.48
C ASN A 132 7.96 16.02 -9.18
N ARG A 133 9.25 16.35 -9.10
CA ARG A 133 9.73 17.72 -8.90
C ARG A 133 9.54 18.57 -10.15
#